data_AF-A0A7G7YEF2-F1
#
_entry.id   AF-A0A7G7YEF2-F1
#
_cell.length_a   1.000
_cell.length_b   1.000
_cell.length_c   1.000
_cell.angle_alpha   90.00
_cell.angle_beta   90.00
_cell.angle_gamma   90.00
#
_symmetry.space_group_name_H-M   'P 1'
#
loop_
_entity.id
_entity.type
_entity.pdbx_description
1 polymer ?
#
loop_
_entity_poly.entity_id
_entity_poly.type
_entity_poly.pdbx_seq_one_letter_code
_entity_poly.pdbx_strand_id
1 'polypeptide(L)'
;MTESKDGNPFLNSSKFHSLYSMARTKRGYVARRRRNKTRSFASGFREAHSRLTRIITQQQRKALVYAHRDRRRKKRDFRCLWITRINAATRENELRSYSIFIHDLYERYLLMNRKILAQIAVSNKNFFSIFSNSKKILNPQIKI
;
A
#
# COMPACT_ATOMS: atom_id res chain seq x y z
N MET A 1 -10.17 4.12 -82.15
CA MET A 1 -8.78 4.50 -81.84
C MET A 1 -8.83 5.68 -80.87
N THR A 2 -8.70 5.48 -79.55
CA THR A 2 -7.41 5.43 -78.79
C THR A 2 -6.68 6.78 -78.89
N GLU A 3 -6.42 7.56 -77.84
CA GLU A 3 -5.95 7.19 -76.51
C GLU A 3 -6.32 8.26 -75.46
N SER A 4 -6.64 7.78 -74.27
CA SER A 4 -6.64 8.49 -73.00
C SER A 4 -5.26 9.06 -72.67
N LYS A 5 -5.15 10.35 -72.37
CA LYS A 5 -4.10 10.87 -71.47
C LYS A 5 -4.70 11.95 -70.58
N ASP A 6 -5.50 11.50 -69.62
CA ASP A 6 -5.58 12.17 -68.33
C ASP A 6 -4.14 12.31 -67.82
N GLY A 7 -3.60 13.51 -67.95
CA GLY A 7 -2.27 13.85 -67.46
C GLY A 7 -2.30 13.74 -65.94
N ASN A 8 -1.89 12.58 -65.44
CA ASN A 8 -1.75 12.28 -64.03
C ASN A 8 -0.96 13.42 -63.34
N PRO A 9 -1.58 14.23 -62.45
CA PRO A 9 -0.91 15.36 -61.80
C PRO A 9 0.12 14.91 -60.74
N PHE A 10 0.37 13.61 -60.62
CA PHE A 10 1.19 12.99 -59.58
C PHE A 10 2.66 12.78 -59.95
N LEU A 11 3.12 13.28 -61.10
CA LEU A 11 4.54 13.20 -61.49
C LEU A 11 5.27 14.50 -61.21
N ASN A 12 5.40 14.84 -59.93
CA ASN A 12 6.45 15.72 -59.41
C ASN A 12 6.65 15.45 -57.91
N SER A 13 7.18 14.26 -57.59
CA SER A 13 7.46 13.85 -56.20
C SER A 13 8.58 14.68 -55.53
N SER A 14 9.27 15.56 -56.26
CA SER A 14 10.28 16.48 -55.71
C SER A 14 9.70 17.74 -55.05
N LYS A 15 8.41 18.06 -55.24
CA LYS A 15 7.76 19.24 -54.63
C LYS A 15 6.85 18.93 -53.44
N PHE A 16 6.48 17.67 -53.22
CA PHE A 16 5.61 17.29 -52.09
C PHE A 16 6.34 17.27 -50.73
N HIS A 17 7.67 17.25 -50.71
CA HIS A 17 8.45 17.23 -49.47
C HIS A 17 8.73 18.60 -48.85
N SER A 18 8.40 19.73 -49.50
CA SER A 18 8.70 21.08 -48.97
C SER A 18 7.51 21.83 -48.36
N LEU A 19 6.26 21.35 -48.55
CA LEU A 19 5.06 22.07 -48.12
C LEU A 19 4.42 21.58 -46.82
N TYR A 20 4.93 20.49 -46.22
CA TYR A 20 4.67 20.17 -44.81
C TYR A 20 5.92 20.50 -43.99
N SER A 21 6.11 21.78 -43.69
CA SER A 21 7.00 22.19 -42.60
C SER A 21 6.36 21.75 -41.29
N MET A 22 6.70 20.55 -40.83
CA MET A 22 6.31 20.05 -39.53
C MET A 22 6.94 20.98 -38.47
N ALA A 23 6.15 21.92 -37.94
CA ALA A 23 6.65 22.94 -37.02
C ALA A 23 7.35 22.30 -35.81
N ARG A 24 8.68 22.49 -35.71
CA ARG A 24 9.49 21.90 -34.63
C ARG A 24 9.15 22.53 -33.29
N THR A 25 8.26 21.89 -32.53
CA THR A 25 7.89 22.34 -31.18
C THR A 25 9.05 22.14 -30.19
N LYS A 26 9.38 23.17 -29.41
CA LYS A 26 10.49 23.12 -28.44
C LYS A 26 10.12 22.27 -27.22
N ARG A 27 10.92 21.26 -26.90
CA ARG A 27 10.72 20.33 -25.76
C ARG A 27 11.13 20.87 -24.37
N GLY A 28 11.73 22.06 -24.30
CA GLY A 28 12.44 22.54 -23.10
C GLY A 28 11.55 22.69 -21.86
N TYR A 29 10.38 23.30 -22.00
CA TYR A 29 9.44 23.54 -20.90
C TYR A 29 8.89 22.23 -20.32
N VAL A 30 8.43 21.32 -21.19
CA VAL A 30 7.89 20.01 -20.79
C VAL A 30 8.93 19.17 -20.06
N ALA A 31 10.17 19.16 -20.55
CA ALA A 31 11.28 18.46 -19.90
C ALA A 31 11.64 19.04 -18.52
N ARG A 32 11.60 20.38 -18.37
CA ARG A 32 11.81 21.05 -17.08
C ARG A 32 10.69 20.70 -16.09
N ARG A 33 9.42 20.78 -16.51
CA ARG A 33 8.26 20.43 -15.68
C ARG A 33 8.35 18.99 -15.14
N ARG A 34 8.70 18.03 -16.00
CA ARG A 34 8.89 16.62 -15.60
C ARG A 34 10.00 16.46 -14.55
N ARG A 35 11.17 17.09 -14.77
CA ARG A 35 12.28 17.04 -13.80
C ARG A 35 11.91 17.66 -12.46
N ASN A 36 11.20 18.79 -12.46
CA ASN A 36 10.75 19.43 -11.22
C ASN A 36 9.77 18.55 -10.44
N LYS A 37 8.81 17.89 -11.11
CA LYS A 37 7.90 16.93 -10.47
C LYS A 37 8.66 15.76 -9.82
N THR A 38 9.59 15.16 -10.55
CA THR A 38 10.42 14.05 -10.05
C THR A 38 11.33 14.50 -8.89
N ARG A 39 11.90 15.70 -8.95
CA ARG A 39 12.71 16.27 -7.87
C ARG A 39 11.89 16.61 -6.63
N SER A 40 10.67 17.11 -6.79
CA SER A 40 9.74 17.38 -5.68
C SER A 40 9.39 16.09 -4.91
N PHE A 41 9.19 14.97 -5.61
CA PHE A 41 8.98 13.67 -4.97
C PHE A 41 10.19 13.20 -4.13
N ALA A 42 11.40 13.61 -4.55
CA ALA A 42 12.67 13.12 -4.01
C ALA A 42 13.34 14.07 -3.03
N SER A 43 12.69 15.16 -2.63
CA SER A 43 13.27 16.19 -1.75
C SER A 43 13.74 15.62 -0.40
N GLY A 44 13.07 14.59 0.11
CA GLY A 44 13.45 13.89 1.35
C GLY A 44 14.48 12.76 1.17
N PHE A 45 14.97 12.52 -0.04
CA PHE A 45 15.99 11.48 -0.26
C PHE A 45 17.40 11.99 0.05
N ARG A 46 18.25 11.07 0.53
CA ARG A 46 19.61 11.39 0.94
C ARG A 46 20.55 11.53 -0.26
N GLU A 47 21.38 12.58 -0.22
CA GLU A 47 22.52 12.78 -1.13
C GLU A 47 22.18 12.67 -2.63
N ALA A 48 22.80 11.73 -3.34
CA ALA A 48 22.66 11.54 -4.77
C ALA A 48 21.22 11.20 -5.20
N HIS A 49 20.44 10.61 -4.28
CA HIS A 49 19.05 10.23 -4.51
C HIS A 49 18.07 11.41 -4.53
N SER A 50 18.47 12.62 -4.12
CA SER A 50 17.68 13.86 -4.28
C SER A 50 18.23 14.80 -5.35
N ARG A 51 19.51 14.66 -5.71
CA ARG A 51 20.21 15.56 -6.64
C ARG A 51 20.15 15.09 -8.10
N LEU A 52 20.49 13.82 -8.36
CA LEU A 52 20.70 13.27 -9.71
C LEU A 52 19.41 12.66 -10.29
N THR A 53 18.94 13.17 -11.42
CA THR A 53 17.65 12.75 -12.01
C THR A 53 17.57 11.26 -12.33
N ARG A 54 18.64 10.67 -12.87
CA ARG A 54 18.69 9.23 -13.17
C ARG A 54 18.48 8.39 -11.90
N ILE A 55 19.23 8.71 -10.85
CA ILE A 55 19.15 8.00 -9.56
C ILE A 55 17.79 8.21 -8.90
N ILE A 56 17.27 9.44 -8.93
CA ILE A 56 15.93 9.75 -8.43
C ILE A 56 14.88 8.83 -9.09
N THR A 57 14.89 8.69 -10.42
CA THR A 57 13.89 7.85 -11.11
C THR A 57 14.00 6.36 -10.77
N GLN A 58 15.21 5.87 -10.47
CA GLN A 58 15.42 4.50 -10.00
C GLN A 58 14.87 4.34 -8.58
N GLN A 59 15.17 5.30 -7.70
CA GLN A 59 14.72 5.29 -6.32
C GLN A 59 13.21 5.44 -6.21
N GLN A 60 12.61 6.34 -6.99
CA GLN A 60 11.16 6.53 -7.06
C GLN A 60 10.44 5.24 -7.42
N ARG A 61 10.94 4.50 -8.43
CA ARG A 61 10.36 3.20 -8.81
C ARG A 61 10.41 2.20 -7.65
N LYS A 62 11.57 2.06 -6.98
CA LYS A 62 11.72 1.18 -5.81
C LYS A 62 10.79 1.58 -4.67
N ALA A 63 10.71 2.86 -4.35
CA ALA A 63 9.86 3.39 -3.28
C ALA A 63 8.37 3.11 -3.54
N LEU A 64 7.90 3.26 -4.77
CA LEU A 64 6.51 2.98 -5.13
C LEU A 64 6.16 1.48 -4.99
N VAL A 65 7.07 0.59 -5.41
CA VAL A 65 6.91 -0.86 -5.24
C VAL A 65 6.84 -1.23 -3.76
N TYR A 66 7.75 -0.70 -2.93
CA TYR A 66 7.75 -0.94 -1.49
C TYR A 66 6.50 -0.36 -0.83
N ALA A 67 6.09 0.86 -1.16
CA ALA A 67 4.88 1.46 -0.62
C ALA A 67 3.64 0.61 -0.91
N HIS A 68 3.51 0.06 -2.12
CA HIS A 68 2.40 -0.83 -2.47
C HIS A 68 2.42 -2.13 -1.67
N ARG A 69 3.59 -2.79 -1.59
CA ARG A 69 3.78 -4.01 -0.79
C ARG A 69 3.46 -3.78 0.69
N ASP A 70 3.98 -2.70 1.25
CA ASP A 70 3.95 -2.43 2.68
C ASP A 70 2.56 -1.98 3.15
N ARG A 71 1.70 -1.43 2.28
CA ARG A 71 0.27 -1.23 2.58
C ARG A 71 -0.44 -2.53 2.97
N ARG A 72 -0.12 -3.64 2.30
CA ARG A 72 -0.66 -4.96 2.64
C ARG A 72 0.01 -5.51 3.90
N ARG A 73 1.34 -5.39 3.99
CA ARG A 73 2.12 -5.89 5.15
C ARG A 73 1.75 -5.23 6.47
N LYS A 74 1.49 -3.91 6.46
CA LYS A 74 1.08 -3.13 7.64
C LYS A 74 -0.10 -3.75 8.41
N LYS A 75 -1.07 -4.36 7.70
CA LYS A 75 -2.19 -5.07 8.33
C LYS A 75 -1.74 -6.29 9.15
N ARG A 76 -0.74 -7.04 8.65
CA ARG A 76 -0.11 -8.16 9.33
C ARG A 76 0.72 -7.68 10.52
N ASP A 77 1.52 -6.63 10.32
CA ASP A 77 2.39 -6.08 11.38
C ASP A 77 1.58 -5.60 12.59
N PHE A 78 0.46 -4.88 12.34
CA PHE A 78 -0.44 -4.49 13.41
C PHE A 78 -1.10 -5.68 14.11
N ARG A 79 -1.50 -6.72 13.36
CA ARG A 79 -2.07 -7.93 13.95
C ARG A 79 -1.04 -8.63 14.85
N CYS A 80 0.22 -8.72 14.43
CA CYS A 80 1.32 -9.25 15.25
C CYS A 80 1.47 -8.43 16.53
N LEU A 81 1.51 -7.10 16.43
CA LEU A 81 1.60 -6.21 17.59
C LEU A 81 0.44 -6.42 18.58
N TRP A 82 -0.80 -6.53 18.09
CA TRP A 82 -1.96 -6.77 18.95
C TRP A 82 -1.87 -8.13 19.66
N ILE A 83 -1.44 -9.18 18.96
CA ILE A 83 -1.23 -10.50 19.58
C ILE A 83 -0.17 -10.41 20.67
N THR A 84 0.96 -9.75 20.41
CA THR A 84 2.03 -9.58 21.40
C THR A 84 1.54 -8.83 22.65
N ARG A 85 0.77 -7.76 22.47
CA ARG A 85 0.18 -6.99 23.58
C ARG A 85 -0.80 -7.83 24.41
N ILE A 86 -1.69 -8.57 23.76
CA ILE A 86 -2.65 -9.45 24.43
C ILE A 86 -1.92 -10.57 25.17
N ASN A 87 -0.89 -11.17 24.54
CA ASN A 87 -0.12 -12.25 25.16
C ASN A 87 0.60 -11.78 26.43
N ALA A 88 1.16 -10.56 26.43
CA ALA A 88 1.73 -9.96 27.62
C ALA A 88 0.69 -9.80 28.73
N ALA A 89 -0.48 -9.23 28.40
CA ALA A 89 -1.57 -9.04 29.37
C ALA A 89 -2.15 -10.36 29.91
N THR A 90 -2.28 -11.40 29.08
CA THR A 90 -2.75 -12.71 29.55
C THR A 90 -1.78 -13.33 30.55
N ARG A 91 -0.48 -13.18 30.33
CA ARG A 91 0.56 -13.69 31.23
C ARG A 91 0.55 -12.98 32.59
N GLU A 92 0.24 -11.69 32.63
CA GLU A 92 0.08 -10.94 33.88
C GLU A 92 -1.13 -11.40 34.70
N ASN A 93 -2.19 -11.92 34.05
CA ASN A 93 -3.46 -12.27 34.69
C ASN A 93 -3.64 -13.79 34.90
N GLU A 94 -2.55 -14.52 35.11
CA GLU A 94 -2.49 -15.98 35.36
C GLU A 94 -3.05 -16.88 34.23
N LEU A 95 -3.45 -16.32 33.08
CA LEU A 95 -3.78 -17.11 31.90
C LEU A 95 -2.51 -17.56 31.19
N ARG A 96 -2.34 -18.89 31.12
CA ARG A 96 -1.14 -19.54 30.59
C ARG A 96 -0.79 -19.17 29.15
N SER A 97 -1.76 -18.85 28.28
CA SER A 97 -1.46 -18.49 26.89
C SER A 97 -2.57 -17.72 26.17
N TYR A 98 -2.17 -16.95 25.15
CA TYR A 98 -3.06 -16.29 24.19
C TYR A 98 -4.06 -17.25 23.52
N SER A 99 -3.64 -18.47 23.19
CA SER A 99 -4.48 -19.43 22.48
C SER A 99 -5.68 -19.87 23.32
N ILE A 100 -5.44 -20.15 24.61
CA ILE A 100 -6.49 -20.51 25.56
C ILE A 100 -7.45 -19.33 25.72
N PHE A 101 -6.92 -18.11 25.86
CA PHE A 101 -7.76 -16.93 25.99
C PHE A 101 -8.68 -16.68 24.78
N ILE A 102 -8.18 -16.85 23.55
CA ILE A 102 -9.01 -16.69 22.35
C ILE A 102 -10.04 -17.81 22.21
N HIS A 103 -9.67 -19.05 22.58
CA HIS A 103 -10.61 -20.16 22.64
C HIS A 103 -11.75 -19.86 23.62
N ASP A 104 -11.41 -19.42 24.84
CA ASP A 104 -12.38 -19.06 25.87
C ASP A 104 -13.32 -17.92 25.42
N LEU A 105 -12.82 -16.94 24.65
CA LEU A 105 -13.67 -15.90 24.07
C LEU A 105 -14.62 -16.42 22.99
N TYR A 106 -14.18 -17.42 22.21
CA TYR A 106 -14.99 -18.02 21.15
C TYR A 106 -16.12 -18.88 21.72
N GLU A 107 -15.83 -19.71 22.72
CA GLU A 107 -16.83 -20.52 23.46
C GLU A 107 -17.91 -19.63 24.10
N ARG A 108 -17.55 -18.41 24.49
CA ARG A 108 -18.48 -17.41 25.06
C ARG A 108 -19.22 -16.59 24.00
N TYR A 109 -19.04 -16.89 22.72
CA TYR A 109 -19.61 -16.14 21.58
C TYR A 109 -19.23 -14.65 21.55
N LEU A 110 -18.11 -14.26 22.19
CA LEU A 110 -17.62 -12.88 22.22
C LEU A 110 -16.69 -12.63 21.02
N LEU A 111 -17.28 -12.26 19.88
CA LEU A 111 -16.56 -11.93 18.64
C LEU A 111 -15.88 -10.54 18.71
N MET A 112 -14.88 -10.39 19.57
CA MET A 112 -14.13 -9.14 19.71
C MET A 112 -12.95 -9.02 18.74
N ASN A 113 -12.80 -7.84 18.13
CA ASN A 113 -11.64 -7.53 17.31
C ASN A 113 -10.38 -7.40 18.19
N ARG A 114 -9.30 -8.07 17.77
CA ARG A 114 -7.97 -8.03 18.43
C ARG A 114 -7.43 -6.62 18.62
N LYS A 115 -7.79 -5.67 17.74
CA LYS A 115 -7.44 -4.25 17.90
C LYS A 115 -8.00 -3.68 19.21
N ILE A 116 -9.29 -3.90 19.47
CA ILE A 116 -10.00 -3.36 20.63
C ILE A 116 -9.50 -4.06 21.89
N LEU A 117 -9.35 -5.37 21.83
CA LEU A 117 -8.83 -6.18 22.92
C LEU A 117 -7.40 -5.76 23.34
N ALA A 118 -6.52 -5.50 22.37
CA ALA A 118 -5.17 -4.99 22.66
C ALA A 118 -5.19 -3.56 23.24
N GLN A 119 -6.18 -2.74 22.89
CA GLN A 119 -6.35 -1.41 23.47
C GLN A 119 -6.83 -1.49 24.93
N ILE A 120 -7.80 -2.38 25.20
CA ILE A 120 -8.30 -2.66 26.56
C ILE A 120 -7.16 -3.15 27.46
N ALA A 121 -6.36 -4.09 26.95
CA ALA A 121 -5.21 -4.63 27.66
C ALA A 121 -4.19 -3.56 28.10
N VAL A 122 -4.03 -2.48 27.31
CA VAL A 122 -3.13 -1.37 27.64
C VAL A 122 -3.81 -0.34 28.54
N SER A 123 -5.08 0.00 28.26
CA SER A 123 -5.76 1.12 28.91
C SER A 123 -6.23 0.79 30.32
N ASN A 124 -6.75 -0.41 30.57
CA ASN A 124 -7.37 -0.77 31.85
C ASN A 124 -7.10 -2.24 32.18
N LYS A 125 -6.03 -2.48 32.95
CA LYS A 125 -5.65 -3.83 33.39
C LYS A 125 -6.75 -4.52 34.21
N ASN A 126 -7.47 -3.75 35.04
CA ASN A 126 -8.59 -4.26 35.86
C ASN A 126 -9.76 -4.77 35.02
N PHE A 127 -10.05 -4.13 33.88
CA PHE A 127 -11.15 -4.58 33.02
C PHE A 127 -10.75 -5.88 32.28
N PHE A 128 -9.47 -6.05 31.96
CA PHE A 128 -8.95 -7.26 31.34
C PHE A 128 -8.97 -8.47 32.28
N SER A 129 -8.72 -8.28 33.58
CA SER A 129 -8.79 -9.36 34.56
C SER A 129 -10.19 -9.94 34.73
N ILE A 130 -11.25 -9.14 34.53
CA ILE A 130 -12.65 -9.62 34.54
C ILE A 130 -12.90 -10.63 33.42
N PHE A 131 -12.39 -10.38 32.21
CA PHE A 131 -12.49 -11.34 31.11
C PHE A 131 -11.69 -12.62 31.42
N SER A 132 -10.54 -12.46 32.06
CA SER A 132 -9.61 -13.54 32.40
C SER A 132 -10.17 -14.50 33.47
N ASN A 133 -10.71 -13.95 34.55
CA ASN A 133 -11.13 -14.70 35.74
C ASN A 133 -12.50 -15.37 35.60
N SER A 134 -13.24 -15.06 34.54
CA SER A 134 -14.62 -15.53 34.32
C SER A 134 -14.75 -17.04 34.01
N LYS A 135 -13.72 -17.87 34.27
CA LYS A 135 -13.68 -19.33 34.04
C LYS A 135 -14.74 -20.16 34.75
N LYS A 136 -15.55 -19.60 35.66
CA LYS A 136 -16.44 -20.39 36.51
C LYS A 136 -17.84 -20.67 35.99
N ILE A 137 -18.28 -20.13 34.85
CA ILE A 137 -19.69 -20.29 34.47
C ILE A 137 -19.81 -20.66 32.99
N LEU A 138 -20.53 -21.76 32.77
CA LEU A 138 -21.24 -22.23 31.57
C LEU A 138 -20.67 -23.51 30.92
N ASN A 139 -20.91 -24.64 31.58
CA ASN A 139 -21.57 -25.76 30.92
C ASN A 139 -23.09 -25.56 31.07
N PRO A 140 -23.84 -25.09 30.06
CA PRO A 140 -25.24 -25.37 29.95
C PRO A 140 -25.40 -26.42 28.84
N GLN A 141 -25.68 -27.63 29.28
CA GLN A 141 -26.44 -28.65 28.56
C GLN A 141 -27.24 -28.07 27.37
N ILE A 142 -26.75 -28.20 26.14
CA ILE A 142 -27.59 -28.22 24.94
C ILE A 142 -27.02 -29.30 24.02
N LYS A 143 -27.36 -30.55 24.34
CA LYS A 143 -27.54 -31.59 23.34
C LYS A 143 -28.88 -31.32 22.66
N ILE A 144 -28.86 -31.13 21.34
CA ILE A 144 -29.96 -31.49 20.45
C ILE A 144 -29.36 -32.48 19.47
#